data_AF-A0A534ALG0-F1
#
_entry.id   AF-A0A534ALG0-F1
#
_cell.length_a   1.000
_cell.length_b   1.000
_cell.length_c   1.000
_cell.angle_alpha   90.00
_cell.angle_beta   90.00
_cell.angle_gamma   90.00
#
_symmetry.space_group_name_H-M   'P 1'
#
loop_
_entity.id
_entity.type
_entity.pdbx_description
1 polymer ?
#
loop_
_entity_poly.entity_id
_entity_poly.type
_entity_poly.pdbx_seq_one_letter_code
_entity_poly.pdbx_strand_id
1 'polypeptide(L)'
;MDLRSARPPPGHDQRPALRAQLRLGWEGRPHALSVCAQRALSHRAAAAGNSSMTFPRTDFASASNAFEREWLVTNALGGFACGTVAQANTRRYHGLLVASLQPPVQRVLMVSKVEVHVRYRDRSYELGSNEFAGGTISPRGFEVLSAFEDDEGLPVWTYACADARLEQRVWMADGRNTTYVRFQLQDASAAMDLELRPLCTYRDYHSHARGGWSLEVADEPRGCRVTAFSAARPYRVLTDRGDFQREPDWYWNFYHRAEAERGLDATEDLFRPGTFRVRLEPRDVVTLIATAESEFDPPATAFDREHKRRRSLLRATPSGAPDWIKRLTLAADQFIVRRSAPGGELRGTTVIAGYPWFSDWGRDTMIALPGLALATGRTQDAAAILRTFAAHVSEGMLPNR
;
A
#
# COMPACT_ATOMS: atom_id res chain seq x y z
N MET A 1 8.64 -22.21 31.05
CA MET A 1 7.81 -22.44 32.25
C MET A 1 6.47 -22.95 31.78
N ASP A 2 6.09 -24.11 32.29
CA ASP A 2 4.95 -24.93 31.89
C ASP A 2 3.63 -24.26 32.32
N LEU A 3 2.70 -24.05 31.37
CA LEU A 3 1.41 -23.39 31.59
C LEU A 3 0.29 -24.40 31.33
N ARG A 4 -0.04 -25.20 32.35
CA ARG A 4 -1.31 -25.95 32.42
C ARG A 4 -1.80 -26.01 33.85
N SER A 5 -2.79 -25.18 34.18
CA SER A 5 -3.98 -25.49 34.99
C SER A 5 -4.48 -24.27 35.77
N ALA A 6 -5.67 -23.78 35.39
CA ALA A 6 -6.67 -23.25 36.32
C ALA A 6 -8.01 -23.07 35.58
N ARG A 7 -9.05 -23.73 36.10
CA ARG A 7 -10.46 -23.61 35.69
C ARG A 7 -11.09 -22.32 36.27
N PRO A 8 -12.20 -21.82 35.68
CA PRO A 8 -12.77 -20.51 36.00
C PRO A 8 -13.79 -20.57 37.16
N PRO A 9 -14.09 -19.45 37.85
CA PRO A 9 -15.26 -19.31 38.72
C PRO A 9 -16.48 -18.70 37.99
N PRO A 10 -17.69 -18.82 38.56
CA PRO A 10 -18.95 -18.72 37.82
C PRO A 10 -19.50 -17.29 37.70
N GLY A 11 -20.41 -17.13 36.74
CA GLY A 11 -21.02 -15.87 36.36
C GLY A 11 -22.01 -15.29 37.36
N HIS A 12 -22.17 -13.98 37.27
CA HIS A 12 -23.32 -13.24 37.78
C HIS A 12 -23.89 -12.36 36.66
N ASP A 13 -25.13 -12.68 36.32
CA ASP A 13 -26.06 -11.92 35.51
C ASP A 13 -26.59 -10.73 36.33
N GLN A 14 -26.43 -9.49 35.84
CA GLN A 14 -27.30 -8.34 36.13
C GLN A 14 -27.21 -7.27 35.01
N ARG A 15 -28.26 -7.17 34.19
CA ARG A 15 -28.77 -5.91 33.60
C ARG A 15 -29.87 -5.38 34.56
N PRO A 16 -30.21 -4.06 34.62
CA PRO A 16 -30.53 -3.24 33.45
C PRO A 16 -30.31 -1.70 33.51
N ALA A 17 -30.41 -1.09 32.32
CA ALA A 17 -30.90 0.27 31.96
C ALA A 17 -30.22 1.51 32.62
N LEU A 18 -29.88 2.60 31.92
CA LEU A 18 -30.78 3.52 31.21
C LEU A 18 -29.99 4.56 30.38
N ARG A 19 -30.74 5.19 29.47
CA ARG A 19 -30.43 6.25 28.50
C ARG A 19 -29.54 7.42 28.98
N ALA A 20 -28.67 7.88 28.08
CA ALA A 20 -28.46 9.32 27.84
C ALA A 20 -28.15 9.55 26.35
N GLN A 21 -29.11 10.14 25.66
CA GLN A 21 -28.99 10.63 24.29
C GLN A 21 -28.21 11.94 24.30
N LEU A 22 -27.12 12.03 23.54
CA LEU A 22 -26.56 13.31 23.11
C LEU A 22 -26.77 13.43 21.61
N ARG A 23 -27.80 14.20 21.24
CA ARG A 23 -28.04 14.69 19.90
C ARG A 23 -27.04 15.82 19.63
N LEU A 24 -26.13 15.64 18.69
CA LEU A 24 -25.42 16.75 18.05
C LEU A 24 -26.04 16.93 16.66
N GLY A 25 -26.57 18.14 16.43
CA GLY A 25 -27.29 18.53 15.24
C GLY A 25 -26.39 18.52 14.01
N TRP A 26 -26.85 17.83 12.97
CA TRP A 26 -26.26 17.85 11.64
C TRP A 26 -27.07 18.83 10.79
N GLU A 27 -26.61 20.08 10.71
CA GLU A 27 -27.08 21.05 9.72
C GLU A 27 -25.97 21.30 8.70
N GLY A 28 -26.34 21.33 7.42
CA GLY A 28 -25.46 21.74 6.32
C GLY A 28 -25.10 20.63 5.34
N ARG A 29 -26.00 20.32 4.40
CA ARG A 29 -25.66 19.63 3.15
C ARG A 29 -24.79 20.56 2.29
N PRO A 30 -23.62 20.17 1.78
CA PRO A 30 -22.99 20.92 0.71
C PRO A 30 -23.80 20.72 -0.57
N HIS A 31 -24.21 21.84 -1.16
CA HIS A 31 -24.86 21.89 -2.47
C HIS A 31 -24.05 21.12 -3.52
N ALA A 32 -24.79 20.42 -4.39
CA ALA A 32 -24.29 19.67 -5.53
C ALA A 32 -23.18 20.43 -6.28
N LEU A 33 -22.06 19.73 -6.51
CA LEU A 33 -20.99 20.20 -7.37
C LEU A 33 -21.56 20.55 -8.75
N SER A 34 -21.28 21.77 -9.21
CA SER A 34 -21.59 22.25 -10.55
C SER A 34 -21.02 21.31 -11.62
N VAL A 35 -21.87 20.93 -12.57
CA VAL A 35 -21.62 20.01 -13.70
C VAL A 35 -20.55 20.54 -14.69
N CYS A 36 -19.96 21.73 -14.47
CA CYS A 36 -18.97 22.31 -15.39
C CYS A 36 -17.54 21.75 -15.31
N ALA A 37 -17.20 20.88 -14.37
CA ALA A 37 -15.83 20.33 -14.25
C ALA A 37 -15.55 19.09 -15.14
N GLN A 38 -16.57 18.49 -15.76
CA GLN A 38 -16.41 17.23 -16.51
C GLN A 38 -15.77 17.40 -17.90
N ARG A 39 -15.68 18.62 -18.44
CA ARG A 39 -15.19 18.84 -19.83
C ARG A 39 -13.69 19.10 -19.98
N ALA A 40 -12.92 19.19 -18.89
CA ALA A 40 -11.48 19.44 -18.96
C ALA A 40 -10.61 18.19 -18.72
N LEU A 41 -11.21 17.03 -18.45
CA LEU A 41 -10.49 15.77 -18.16
C LEU A 41 -10.03 14.99 -19.40
N SER A 42 -10.33 15.46 -20.61
CA SER A 42 -10.15 14.66 -21.84
C SER A 42 -9.07 15.15 -22.81
N HIS A 43 -8.31 16.21 -22.53
CA HIS A 43 -7.39 16.81 -23.53
C HIS A 43 -5.89 16.83 -23.21
N ARG A 44 -5.39 15.96 -22.32
CA ARG A 44 -3.94 15.77 -22.14
C ARG A 44 -3.40 14.34 -22.20
N ALA A 45 -4.18 13.40 -22.74
CA ALA A 45 -3.76 12.01 -22.96
C ALA A 45 -3.56 11.64 -24.45
N ALA A 46 -3.36 12.63 -25.34
CA ALA A 46 -3.21 12.39 -26.77
C ALA A 46 -1.89 12.94 -27.31
N ALA A 47 -0.74 12.47 -26.77
CA ALA A 47 0.58 12.62 -27.41
C ALA A 47 1.66 11.72 -26.77
N ALA A 48 1.38 10.43 -26.59
CA ALA A 48 2.34 9.31 -26.46
C ALA A 48 1.49 8.09 -26.09
N GLY A 49 1.76 6.91 -26.64
CA GLY A 49 0.97 5.69 -26.40
C GLY A 49 1.06 5.18 -24.96
N ASN A 50 0.39 5.87 -24.03
CA ASN A 50 0.42 5.61 -22.60
C ASN A 50 -0.53 4.45 -22.29
N SER A 51 -0.02 3.36 -21.71
CA SER A 51 -0.82 2.20 -21.30
C SER A 51 -1.50 2.44 -19.95
N SER A 52 -2.08 3.63 -19.74
CA SER A 52 -2.79 3.99 -18.52
C SER A 52 -4.23 3.45 -18.56
N MET A 53 -4.71 2.92 -17.43
CA MET A 53 -6.10 2.54 -17.24
C MET A 53 -6.77 3.50 -16.26
N THR A 54 -7.75 4.28 -16.73
CA THR A 54 -8.55 5.15 -15.87
C THR A 54 -9.82 4.46 -15.42
N PHE A 55 -10.11 4.54 -14.13
CA PHE A 55 -11.35 4.02 -13.56
C PHE A 55 -12.40 5.14 -13.47
N PRO A 56 -13.63 4.91 -13.96
CA PRO A 56 -14.68 5.92 -13.88
C PRO A 56 -15.09 6.17 -12.43
N ARG A 57 -15.57 7.38 -12.13
CA ARG A 57 -16.02 7.78 -10.78
C ARG A 57 -17.03 6.80 -10.16
N THR A 58 -17.83 6.15 -11.01
CA THR A 58 -18.82 5.13 -10.62
C THR A 58 -18.21 3.93 -9.90
N ASP A 59 -16.95 3.60 -10.14
CA ASP A 59 -16.27 2.46 -9.51
C ASP A 59 -15.89 2.73 -8.05
N PHE A 60 -15.97 3.98 -7.60
CA PHE A 60 -15.63 4.38 -6.23
C PHE A 60 -16.61 5.42 -5.66
N ALA A 61 -17.84 5.45 -6.16
CA ALA A 61 -18.89 6.39 -5.77
C ALA A 61 -19.59 6.06 -4.43
N SER A 62 -19.43 4.84 -3.91
CA SER A 62 -20.03 4.38 -2.66
C SER A 62 -19.04 3.53 -1.87
N ALA A 63 -19.30 3.34 -0.58
CA ALA A 63 -18.48 2.46 0.25
C ALA A 63 -18.51 0.98 -0.18
N SER A 64 -19.52 0.53 -0.94
CA SER A 64 -19.57 -0.83 -1.45
C SER A 64 -18.57 -1.02 -2.59
N ASN A 65 -18.63 -0.18 -3.63
CA ASN A 65 -17.75 -0.32 -4.79
C ASN A 65 -16.31 0.18 -4.53
N ALA A 66 -16.14 1.25 -3.75
CA ALA A 66 -14.84 1.86 -3.55
C ALA A 66 -13.86 0.94 -2.80
N PHE A 67 -14.40 -0.06 -2.08
CA PHE A 67 -13.64 -1.00 -1.25
C PHE A 67 -13.36 -2.33 -1.97
N GLU A 68 -13.94 -2.55 -3.16
CA GLU A 68 -13.77 -3.79 -3.95
C GLU A 68 -12.60 -3.73 -4.92
N ARG A 69 -12.22 -2.53 -5.38
CA ARG A 69 -11.10 -2.33 -6.31
C ARG A 69 -9.80 -2.24 -5.53
N GLU A 70 -8.84 -3.09 -5.86
CA GLU A 70 -7.53 -3.18 -5.21
C GLU A 70 -6.39 -2.86 -6.18
N TRP A 71 -5.26 -2.42 -5.64
CA TRP A 71 -4.02 -2.16 -6.37
C TRP A 71 -2.85 -2.89 -5.70
N LEU A 72 -1.80 -3.18 -6.48
CA LEU A 72 -0.60 -3.86 -6.01
C LEU A 72 0.64 -3.26 -6.68
N VAL A 73 1.67 -2.97 -5.88
CA VAL A 73 3.04 -2.75 -6.34
C VAL A 73 3.99 -3.65 -5.55
N THR A 74 5.06 -4.14 -6.18
CA THR A 74 6.02 -5.06 -5.57
C THR A 74 7.45 -4.54 -5.71
N ASN A 75 8.37 -5.11 -4.93
CA ASN A 75 9.78 -4.69 -4.89
C ASN A 75 10.76 -5.75 -5.39
N ALA A 76 10.28 -6.79 -6.09
CA ALA A 76 11.07 -7.93 -6.55
C ALA A 76 11.84 -8.69 -5.44
N LEU A 77 11.50 -8.47 -4.16
CA LEU A 77 11.98 -9.25 -3.01
C LEU A 77 10.86 -10.10 -2.40
N GLY A 78 9.68 -10.17 -3.01
CA GLY A 78 8.48 -10.73 -2.38
C GLY A 78 7.82 -9.81 -1.36
N GLY A 79 8.38 -8.61 -1.13
CA GLY A 79 7.71 -7.52 -0.42
C GLY A 79 6.77 -6.76 -1.36
N PHE A 80 5.76 -6.12 -0.79
CA PHE A 80 4.72 -5.44 -1.56
C PHE A 80 4.07 -4.28 -0.80
N ALA A 81 3.36 -3.45 -1.55
CA ALA A 81 2.35 -2.53 -1.06
C ALA A 81 1.05 -2.77 -1.82
N CYS A 82 -0.06 -2.85 -1.10
CA CYS A 82 -1.38 -3.01 -1.69
C CYS A 82 -2.47 -2.40 -0.80
N GLY A 83 -3.61 -2.15 -1.40
CA GLY A 83 -4.76 -1.60 -0.70
C GLY A 83 -5.95 -1.45 -1.64
N THR A 84 -7.02 -0.85 -1.13
CA THR A 84 -8.17 -0.49 -1.98
C THR A 84 -7.94 0.86 -2.66
N VAL A 85 -8.66 1.10 -3.75
CA VAL A 85 -8.74 2.43 -4.40
C VAL A 85 -9.27 3.48 -3.43
N ALA A 86 -10.17 3.13 -2.51
CA ALA A 86 -10.66 4.04 -1.47
C ALA A 86 -9.67 4.33 -0.33
N GLN A 87 -8.47 3.73 -0.34
CA GLN A 87 -7.50 3.78 0.77
C GLN A 87 -7.98 3.10 2.06
N ALA A 88 -9.07 2.33 2.03
CA ALA A 88 -9.53 1.54 3.17
C ALA A 88 -8.83 0.18 3.22
N ASN A 89 -8.39 -0.22 4.40
CA ASN A 89 -7.89 -1.56 4.62
C ASN A 89 -9.07 -2.49 4.88
N THR A 90 -9.38 -3.35 3.91
CA THR A 90 -10.48 -4.32 3.98
C THR A 90 -10.00 -5.74 4.27
N ARG A 91 -8.69 -5.97 4.18
CA ARG A 91 -7.99 -7.24 4.44
C ARG A 91 -6.78 -7.00 5.35
N ARG A 92 -6.36 -8.03 6.08
CA ARG A 92 -5.13 -7.99 6.91
C ARG A 92 -3.84 -7.81 6.10
N TYR A 93 -3.92 -7.95 4.77
CA TYR A 93 -2.78 -7.87 3.87
C TYR A 93 -2.56 -6.47 3.30
N HIS A 94 -3.51 -5.53 3.47
CA HIS A 94 -3.36 -4.17 2.97
C HIS A 94 -2.31 -3.42 3.79
N GLY A 95 -1.40 -2.76 3.07
CA GLY A 95 -0.17 -2.23 3.62
C GLY A 95 0.57 -1.35 2.63
N LEU A 96 1.18 -0.26 3.10
CA LEU A 96 2.16 0.51 2.35
C LEU A 96 3.57 -0.10 2.42
N LEU A 97 3.90 -0.84 3.47
CA LEU A 97 5.18 -1.54 3.58
C LEU A 97 4.98 -2.91 4.20
N VAL A 98 4.79 -3.92 3.34
CA VAL A 98 4.93 -5.33 3.69
C VAL A 98 6.33 -5.77 3.26
N ALA A 99 7.29 -5.71 4.20
CA ALA A 99 8.69 -5.98 3.94
C ALA A 99 8.98 -7.48 3.98
N SER A 100 9.67 -8.02 2.97
CA SER A 100 10.20 -9.38 3.04
C SER A 100 11.58 -9.36 3.68
N LEU A 101 11.67 -9.86 4.91
CA LEU A 101 12.91 -9.84 5.70
C LEU A 101 13.85 -11.00 5.37
N GLN A 102 13.33 -12.05 4.74
CA GLN A 102 14.10 -13.16 4.15
C GLN A 102 13.54 -13.46 2.76
N PRO A 103 13.93 -12.69 1.73
CA PRO A 103 13.35 -12.79 0.39
C PRO A 103 13.23 -14.22 -0.16
N PRO A 104 12.04 -14.66 -0.62
CA PRO A 104 10.81 -13.85 -0.78
C PRO A 104 9.75 -14.01 0.34
N VAL A 105 10.16 -14.55 1.49
CA VAL A 105 9.30 -14.92 2.63
C VAL A 105 9.59 -14.05 3.87
N GLN A 106 9.07 -14.46 5.04
CA GLN A 106 9.14 -13.69 6.29
C GLN A 106 8.66 -12.24 6.09
N ARG A 107 7.43 -12.12 5.60
CA ARG A 107 6.83 -10.84 5.29
C ARG A 107 6.24 -10.21 6.54
N VAL A 108 6.69 -9.00 6.84
CA VAL A 108 6.27 -8.23 8.02
C VAL A 108 5.57 -6.96 7.55
N LEU A 109 4.33 -6.74 7.99
CA LEU A 109 3.65 -5.46 7.81
C LEU A 109 4.21 -4.46 8.82
N MET A 110 4.76 -3.36 8.30
CA MET A 110 5.39 -2.30 9.10
C MET A 110 4.64 -0.97 9.01
N VAL A 111 4.22 -0.59 7.79
CA VAL A 111 3.39 0.60 7.56
C VAL A 111 2.11 0.15 6.87
N SER A 112 0.99 0.29 7.57
CA SER A 112 -0.32 -0.16 7.11
C SER A 112 -0.90 0.83 6.09
N LYS A 113 -0.97 2.11 6.44
CA LYS A 113 -1.45 3.17 5.54
C LYS A 113 -0.98 4.55 6.00
N VAL A 114 -1.40 5.60 5.30
CA VAL A 114 -1.24 6.98 5.74
C VAL A 114 -2.61 7.66 5.73
N GLU A 115 -3.00 8.28 6.85
CA GLU A 115 -4.13 9.20 6.87
C GLU A 115 -3.67 10.56 6.36
N VAL A 116 -4.37 11.08 5.37
CA VAL A 116 -4.02 12.33 4.68
C VAL A 116 -5.08 13.37 4.97
N HIS A 117 -4.69 14.44 5.62
CA HIS A 117 -5.53 15.59 5.90
C HIS A 117 -5.01 16.81 5.14
N VAL A 118 -5.90 17.49 4.44
CA VAL A 118 -5.59 18.66 3.62
C VAL A 118 -6.36 19.84 4.15
N ARG A 119 -5.66 20.95 4.40
CA ARG A 119 -6.27 22.25 4.61
C ARG A 119 -5.98 23.12 3.39
N TYR A 120 -7.04 23.57 2.73
CA TYR A 120 -6.94 24.38 1.53
C TYR A 120 -7.99 25.48 1.58
N ARG A 121 -7.53 26.75 1.55
CA ARG A 121 -8.34 27.92 1.91
C ARG A 121 -8.96 27.74 3.30
N ASP A 122 -10.26 27.99 3.46
CA ASP A 122 -10.97 27.86 4.74
C ASP A 122 -11.66 26.50 4.91
N ARG A 123 -11.21 25.46 4.17
CA ARG A 123 -11.78 24.12 4.20
C ARG A 123 -10.75 23.05 4.51
N SER A 124 -11.24 21.98 5.11
CA SER A 124 -10.47 20.80 5.48
C SER A 124 -11.03 19.58 4.77
N TYR A 125 -10.15 18.69 4.33
CA TYR A 125 -10.49 17.48 3.58
C TYR A 125 -9.70 16.30 4.15
N GLU A 126 -10.38 15.21 4.48
CA GLU A 126 -9.76 13.94 4.85
C GLU A 126 -9.82 13.00 3.65
N LEU A 127 -8.66 12.65 3.09
CA LEU A 127 -8.58 11.95 1.81
C LEU A 127 -8.56 10.42 1.96
N GLY A 128 -8.32 9.92 3.17
CA GLY A 128 -8.36 8.50 3.49
C GLY A 128 -9.80 7.98 3.66
N SER A 129 -9.93 6.65 3.71
CA SER A 129 -11.16 6.01 4.18
C SER A 129 -10.85 4.87 5.12
N ASN A 130 -11.68 4.63 6.13
CA ASN A 130 -11.57 3.46 7.01
C ASN A 130 -12.95 2.93 7.37
N GLU A 131 -13.01 1.63 7.64
CA GLU A 131 -14.14 0.99 8.28
C GLU A 131 -13.74 0.58 9.69
N PHE A 132 -14.60 0.82 10.67
CA PHE A 132 -14.39 0.44 12.06
C PHE A 132 -15.38 -0.62 12.51
N ALA A 133 -15.02 -1.41 13.53
CA ALA A 133 -15.81 -2.55 14.02
C ALA A 133 -17.24 -2.17 14.45
N GLY A 134 -17.49 -0.90 14.78
CA GLY A 134 -18.83 -0.37 15.05
C GLY A 134 -19.70 -0.10 13.82
N GLY A 135 -19.22 -0.42 12.61
CA GLY A 135 -19.90 -0.15 11.34
C GLY A 135 -19.72 1.29 10.82
N THR A 136 -18.95 2.12 11.53
CA THR A 136 -18.64 3.49 11.09
C THR A 136 -17.64 3.46 9.94
N ILE A 137 -17.92 4.23 8.90
CA ILE A 137 -16.96 4.51 7.83
C ILE A 137 -16.52 5.96 7.96
N SER A 138 -15.26 6.17 8.36
CA SER A 138 -14.67 7.50 8.52
C SER A 138 -13.13 7.44 8.43
N PRO A 139 -12.46 8.36 7.74
CA PRO A 139 -13.05 9.36 6.86
C PRO A 139 -13.72 8.70 5.63
N ARG A 140 -14.34 9.53 4.79
CA ARG A 140 -15.00 9.12 3.54
C ARG A 140 -14.32 9.74 2.33
N GLY A 141 -12.99 9.70 2.30
CA GLY A 141 -12.17 10.35 1.27
C GLY A 141 -12.47 9.87 -0.16
N PHE A 142 -13.05 8.68 -0.31
CA PHE A 142 -13.60 8.21 -1.59
C PHE A 142 -14.65 9.17 -2.18
N GLU A 143 -15.26 10.07 -1.40
CA GLU A 143 -16.22 11.09 -1.87
C GLU A 143 -15.54 12.25 -2.62
N VAL A 144 -14.31 12.61 -2.23
CA VAL A 144 -13.50 13.68 -2.86
C VAL A 144 -12.46 13.15 -3.86
N LEU A 145 -12.31 11.82 -3.95
CA LEU A 145 -11.55 11.17 -5.00
C LEU A 145 -12.22 11.43 -6.36
N SER A 146 -11.51 12.08 -7.26
CA SER A 146 -12.04 12.50 -8.57
C SER A 146 -11.63 11.56 -9.71
N ALA A 147 -10.44 10.94 -9.62
CA ALA A 147 -9.96 9.95 -10.56
C ALA A 147 -9.02 8.95 -9.86
N PHE A 148 -9.01 7.71 -10.34
CA PHE A 148 -8.00 6.72 -10.07
C PHE A 148 -7.47 6.15 -11.39
N GLU A 149 -6.16 6.04 -11.50
CA GLU A 149 -5.47 5.56 -12.69
C GLU A 149 -4.42 4.51 -12.32
N ASP A 150 -4.31 3.48 -13.14
CA ASP A 150 -3.15 2.60 -13.21
C ASP A 150 -2.25 3.14 -14.33
N ASP A 151 -1.18 3.84 -13.97
CA ASP A 151 -0.21 4.43 -14.90
C ASP A 151 1.03 3.54 -14.98
N GLU A 152 1.10 2.71 -16.02
CA GLU A 152 2.15 1.71 -16.22
C GLU A 152 2.34 0.77 -15.01
N GLY A 153 1.26 0.35 -14.34
CA GLY A 153 1.32 -0.52 -13.15
C GLY A 153 1.59 0.24 -11.85
N LEU A 154 1.51 1.57 -11.86
CA LEU A 154 1.59 2.40 -10.65
C LEU A 154 0.24 3.03 -10.34
N PRO A 155 -0.28 2.88 -9.11
CA PRO A 155 -1.55 3.47 -8.74
C PRO A 155 -1.41 4.98 -8.52
N VAL A 156 -2.35 5.73 -9.09
CA VAL A 156 -2.42 7.19 -9.05
C VAL A 156 -3.82 7.63 -8.65
N TRP A 157 -3.91 8.47 -7.63
CA TRP A 157 -5.16 9.09 -7.18
C TRP A 157 -5.12 10.57 -7.50
N THR A 158 -6.24 11.13 -7.95
CA THR A 158 -6.43 12.58 -8.04
C THR A 158 -7.60 13.00 -7.17
N TYR A 159 -7.35 13.83 -6.16
CA TYR A 159 -8.37 14.37 -5.27
C TYR A 159 -8.71 15.81 -5.65
N ALA A 160 -10.01 16.13 -5.67
CA ALA A 160 -10.50 17.48 -5.94
C ALA A 160 -10.84 18.20 -4.62
N CYS A 161 -10.08 19.24 -4.29
CA CYS A 161 -10.25 20.06 -3.09
C CYS A 161 -10.63 21.48 -3.51
N ALA A 162 -11.93 21.75 -3.68
CA ALA A 162 -12.42 22.96 -4.35
C ALA A 162 -11.84 23.12 -5.77
N ASP A 163 -11.04 24.15 -6.04
CA ASP A 163 -10.35 24.35 -7.33
C ASP A 163 -8.96 23.69 -7.37
N ALA A 164 -8.47 23.13 -6.25
CA ALA A 164 -7.20 22.43 -6.22
C ALA A 164 -7.33 20.96 -6.64
N ARG A 165 -6.31 20.45 -7.34
CA ARG A 165 -6.12 19.02 -7.61
C ARG A 165 -4.83 18.52 -6.97
N LEU A 166 -4.95 17.56 -6.06
CA LEU A 166 -3.83 16.87 -5.43
C LEU A 166 -3.70 15.47 -6.04
N GLU A 167 -2.57 15.19 -6.68
CA GLU A 167 -2.20 13.85 -7.14
C GLU A 167 -1.46 13.11 -6.02
N GLN A 168 -1.81 11.86 -5.77
CA GLN A 168 -1.06 10.92 -4.94
C GLN A 168 -0.60 9.75 -5.81
N ARG A 169 0.64 9.30 -5.66
CA ARG A 169 1.18 8.10 -6.34
C ARG A 169 1.95 7.22 -5.36
N VAL A 170 1.89 5.90 -5.56
CA VAL A 170 2.65 4.93 -4.76
C VAL A 170 3.54 4.08 -5.67
N TRP A 171 4.80 3.84 -5.27
CA TRP A 171 5.67 2.85 -5.88
C TRP A 171 6.65 2.28 -4.86
N MET A 172 7.24 1.13 -5.18
CA MET A 172 8.34 0.55 -4.40
C MET A 172 9.64 0.61 -5.20
N ALA A 173 10.77 0.73 -4.50
CA ALA A 173 12.08 0.58 -5.13
C ALA A 173 12.35 -0.90 -5.46
N ASP A 174 12.80 -1.18 -6.68
CA ASP A 174 13.28 -2.51 -7.06
C ASP A 174 14.41 -2.98 -6.13
N GLY A 175 14.27 -4.18 -5.58
CA GLY A 175 15.27 -4.82 -4.74
C GLY A 175 15.43 -4.21 -3.35
N ARG A 176 14.47 -3.39 -2.89
CA ARG A 176 14.52 -2.73 -1.57
C ARG A 176 13.17 -2.81 -0.86
N ASN A 177 13.16 -3.02 0.44
CA ASN A 177 11.95 -2.86 1.26
C ASN A 177 11.69 -1.36 1.53
N THR A 178 11.44 -0.61 0.45
CA THR A 178 11.19 0.83 0.48
C THR A 178 10.00 1.17 -0.42
N THR A 179 9.01 1.84 0.16
CA THR A 179 7.85 2.39 -0.52
C THR A 179 7.89 3.92 -0.47
N TYR A 180 7.54 4.55 -1.59
CA TYR A 180 7.39 5.99 -1.71
C TYR A 180 5.93 6.33 -1.96
N VAL A 181 5.42 7.32 -1.24
CA VAL A 181 4.10 7.91 -1.44
C VAL A 181 4.29 9.38 -1.78
N ARG A 182 4.14 9.72 -3.06
CA ARG A 182 4.35 11.07 -3.58
C ARG A 182 3.03 11.82 -3.65
N PHE A 183 3.04 13.06 -3.22
CA PHE A 183 1.95 14.00 -3.36
C PHE A 183 2.41 15.17 -4.23
N GLN A 184 1.59 15.55 -5.22
CA GLN A 184 1.84 16.71 -6.06
C GLN A 184 0.59 17.60 -6.13
N LEU A 185 0.74 18.86 -5.74
CA LEU A 185 -0.32 19.85 -5.95
C LEU A 185 -0.29 20.26 -7.41
N GLN A 186 -1.09 19.60 -8.26
CA GLN A 186 -1.05 19.81 -9.70
C GLN A 186 -1.51 21.22 -10.05
N ASP A 187 -2.76 21.56 -9.71
CA ASP A 187 -3.37 22.85 -9.98
C ASP A 187 -3.97 23.37 -8.68
N ALA A 188 -3.83 24.66 -8.40
CA ALA A 188 -4.47 25.36 -7.29
C ALA A 188 -4.30 26.87 -7.48
N SER A 189 -5.19 27.66 -6.89
CA SER A 189 -5.06 29.14 -6.84
C SER A 189 -4.39 29.65 -5.56
N ALA A 190 -4.11 28.76 -4.60
CA ALA A 190 -3.45 29.08 -3.34
C ALA A 190 -2.57 27.92 -2.88
N ALA A 191 -1.75 28.17 -1.86
CA ALA A 191 -1.02 27.12 -1.17
C ALA A 191 -1.96 26.16 -0.42
N MET A 192 -1.51 24.92 -0.25
CA MET A 192 -2.20 23.86 0.47
C MET A 192 -1.34 23.40 1.64
N ASP A 193 -1.93 23.28 2.83
CA ASP A 193 -1.24 22.61 3.95
C ASP A 193 -1.65 21.14 3.96
N LEU A 194 -0.64 20.27 3.90
CA LEU A 194 -0.78 18.83 3.89
C LEU A 194 -0.27 18.27 5.22
N GLU A 195 -1.10 17.45 5.85
CA GLU A 195 -0.77 16.70 7.07
C GLU A 195 -0.86 15.20 6.80
N LEU A 196 0.22 14.47 7.08
CA LEU A 196 0.34 13.04 6.85
C LEU A 196 0.54 12.32 8.19
N ARG A 197 -0.34 11.37 8.50
CA ARG A 197 -0.29 10.56 9.72
C ARG A 197 -0.10 9.09 9.32
N PRO A 198 1.14 8.58 9.23
CA PRO A 198 1.36 7.17 8.94
C PRO A 198 0.79 6.32 10.07
N LEU A 199 0.09 5.25 9.69
CA LEU A 199 -0.43 4.24 10.59
C LEU A 199 0.43 2.99 10.44
N CYS A 200 1.11 2.62 11.50
CA CYS A 200 2.15 1.61 11.54
C CYS A 200 1.76 0.42 12.43
N THR A 201 2.50 -0.66 12.28
CA THR A 201 2.39 -1.88 13.09
C THR A 201 3.70 -2.67 12.96
N TYR A 202 3.79 -3.83 13.60
CA TYR A 202 4.86 -4.78 13.33
C TYR A 202 4.32 -6.19 13.56
N ARG A 203 3.92 -6.85 12.47
CA ARG A 203 3.34 -8.19 12.55
C ARG A 203 3.62 -9.02 11.31
N ASP A 204 3.56 -10.33 11.49
CA ASP A 204 3.44 -11.24 10.35
C ASP A 204 2.20 -10.88 9.50
N TYR A 205 2.37 -10.92 8.19
CA TYR A 205 1.33 -10.50 7.24
C TYR A 205 0.06 -11.37 7.28
N HIS A 206 0.14 -12.62 7.77
CA HIS A 206 -1.03 -13.48 7.98
C HIS A 206 -1.74 -13.23 9.31
N SER A 207 -1.20 -12.42 10.21
CA SER A 207 -1.76 -12.16 11.54
C SER A 207 -2.48 -10.81 11.61
N HIS A 208 -3.21 -10.56 12.70
CA HIS A 208 -3.68 -9.25 13.10
C HIS A 208 -2.93 -8.77 14.34
N ALA A 209 -2.80 -7.46 14.50
CA ALA A 209 -2.25 -6.85 15.71
C ALA A 209 -3.37 -6.18 16.53
N ARG A 210 -3.27 -6.29 17.86
CA ARG A 210 -4.02 -5.47 18.80
C ARG A 210 -3.08 -4.44 19.42
N GLY A 211 -3.63 -3.29 19.80
CA GLY A 211 -2.87 -2.17 20.32
C GLY A 211 -2.53 -2.31 21.80
N GLY A 212 -2.00 -1.24 22.39
CA GLY A 212 -1.73 -1.16 23.82
C GLY A 212 -0.35 -1.66 24.25
N TRP A 213 0.51 -2.05 23.31
CA TRP A 213 1.93 -2.31 23.55
C TRP A 213 2.79 -1.14 23.07
N SER A 214 4.03 -1.06 23.54
CA SER A 214 4.92 0.05 23.26
C SER A 214 5.80 -0.23 22.03
N LEU A 215 5.76 0.68 21.07
CA LEU A 215 6.76 0.78 19.99
C LEU A 215 7.70 1.93 20.33
N GLU A 216 9.01 1.69 20.26
CA GLU A 216 10.00 2.75 20.43
C GLU A 216 9.99 3.64 19.19
N VAL A 217 9.90 4.96 19.40
CA VAL A 217 9.97 5.97 18.33
C VAL A 217 11.15 6.89 18.59
N ALA A 218 12.19 6.75 17.79
CA ALA A 218 13.36 7.62 17.80
C ALA A 218 13.23 8.68 16.68
N ASP A 219 13.51 9.93 17.02
CA ASP A 219 13.49 11.02 16.03
C ASP A 219 14.62 10.85 15.03
N GLU A 220 14.32 11.13 13.76
CA GLU A 220 15.26 11.12 12.64
C GLU A 220 15.13 12.44 11.89
N PRO A 221 16.17 12.89 11.16
CA PRO A 221 16.02 14.03 10.27
C PRO A 221 14.83 13.83 9.32
N ARG A 222 13.83 14.72 9.42
CA ARG A 222 12.60 14.70 8.63
C ARG A 222 11.76 13.42 8.82
N GLY A 223 11.74 12.84 10.03
CA GLY A 223 10.84 11.73 10.35
C GLY A 223 11.19 10.98 11.62
N CYS A 224 10.98 9.67 11.61
CA CYS A 224 11.27 8.81 12.75
C CYS A 224 11.73 7.42 12.33
N ARG A 225 12.37 6.74 13.28
CA ARG A 225 12.64 5.30 13.27
C ARG A 225 11.77 4.63 14.32
N VAL A 226 11.11 3.54 13.94
CA VAL A 226 10.25 2.74 14.81
C VAL A 226 10.88 1.38 15.05
N THR A 227 10.99 0.98 16.32
CA THR A 227 11.47 -0.35 16.75
C THR A 227 10.38 -1.02 17.59
N ALA A 228 9.84 -2.13 17.11
CA ALA A 228 8.74 -2.82 17.79
C ALA A 228 9.18 -3.55 19.07
N PHE A 229 10.36 -4.18 19.04
CA PHE A 229 10.98 -4.88 20.16
C PHE A 229 12.48 -5.09 19.87
N SER A 230 13.27 -5.48 20.86
CA SER A 230 14.75 -5.52 20.76
C SER A 230 15.32 -6.33 19.59
N ALA A 231 14.65 -7.42 19.18
CA ALA A 231 15.07 -8.26 18.04
C ALA A 231 14.38 -7.90 16.71
N ALA A 232 13.49 -6.90 16.69
CA ALA A 232 12.77 -6.50 15.49
C ALA A 232 13.70 -5.78 14.49
N ARG A 233 13.46 -5.95 13.19
CA ARG A 233 14.07 -5.09 12.17
C ARG A 233 13.43 -3.70 12.30
N PRO A 234 14.17 -2.65 12.67
CA PRO A 234 13.58 -1.31 12.71
C PRO A 234 13.21 -0.85 11.29
N TYR A 235 12.21 0.01 11.21
CA TYR A 235 11.83 0.68 9.97
C TYR A 235 11.75 2.19 10.21
N ARG A 236 11.81 2.95 9.13
CA ARG A 236 11.82 4.42 9.14
C ARG A 236 10.64 4.92 8.34
N VAL A 237 10.03 6.00 8.84
CA VAL A 237 9.04 6.78 8.10
C VAL A 237 9.56 8.20 8.03
N LEU A 238 9.80 8.69 6.83
CA LEU A 238 10.52 9.93 6.57
C LEU A 238 9.79 10.75 5.51
N THR A 239 10.16 12.02 5.38
CA THR A 239 9.76 12.86 4.25
C THR A 239 10.96 13.56 3.61
N ASP A 240 10.89 13.82 2.31
CA ASP A 240 11.90 14.63 1.62
C ASP A 240 11.80 16.12 1.95
N ARG A 241 10.63 16.62 2.38
CA ARG A 241 10.41 18.02 2.77
C ARG A 241 9.30 18.15 3.81
N GLY A 242 9.45 19.12 4.71
CA GLY A 242 8.50 19.42 5.78
C GLY A 242 9.03 19.01 7.14
N ASP A 243 8.16 19.10 8.13
CA ASP A 243 8.49 18.85 9.53
C ASP A 243 7.80 17.58 10.03
N PHE A 244 8.46 16.88 10.95
CA PHE A 244 7.90 15.76 11.68
C PHE A 244 7.71 16.15 13.15
N GLN A 245 6.52 15.90 13.67
CA GLN A 245 6.20 16.06 15.08
C GLN A 245 5.90 14.69 15.68
N ARG A 246 6.70 14.28 16.68
CA ARG A 246 6.51 13.02 17.39
C ARG A 246 5.28 13.09 18.30
N GLU A 247 4.26 12.32 17.96
CA GLU A 247 2.94 12.29 18.63
C GLU A 247 2.39 10.85 18.65
N PRO A 248 3.04 9.95 19.40
CA PRO A 248 2.72 8.53 19.39
C PRO A 248 1.32 8.29 19.97
N ASP A 249 0.48 7.58 19.21
CA ASP A 249 -0.89 7.28 19.63
C ASP A 249 -1.45 6.06 18.91
N TRP A 250 -2.48 5.45 19.49
CA TRP A 250 -3.15 4.28 18.93
C TRP A 250 -4.49 4.66 18.28
N TYR A 251 -4.71 4.12 17.09
CA TYR A 251 -5.99 4.11 16.39
C TYR A 251 -6.62 2.73 16.56
N TRP A 252 -7.88 2.71 16.96
CA TRP A 252 -8.52 1.49 17.46
C TRP A 252 -9.59 0.95 16.52
N ASN A 253 -9.73 -0.37 16.51
CA ASN A 253 -10.87 -1.10 15.97
C ASN A 253 -11.12 -0.90 14.47
N PHE A 254 -10.07 -0.84 13.64
CA PHE A 254 -10.22 -1.00 12.20
C PHE A 254 -10.87 -2.34 11.88
N TYR A 255 -11.72 -2.38 10.86
CA TYR A 255 -12.46 -3.56 10.46
C TYR A 255 -12.09 -4.02 9.06
N HIS A 256 -11.66 -5.27 8.95
CA HIS A 256 -11.28 -5.92 7.70
C HIS A 256 -12.43 -6.82 7.23
N ARG A 257 -13.39 -6.23 6.50
CA ARG A 257 -14.60 -6.92 6.02
C ARG A 257 -14.32 -8.24 5.29
N ALA A 258 -13.27 -8.31 4.48
CA ALA A 258 -12.95 -9.51 3.71
C ALA A 258 -12.38 -10.63 4.59
N GLU A 259 -11.84 -10.32 5.77
CA GLU A 259 -11.46 -11.34 6.76
C GLU A 259 -12.70 -11.82 7.52
N ALA A 260 -13.63 -10.92 7.84
CA ALA A 260 -14.90 -11.28 8.47
C ALA A 260 -15.78 -12.17 7.56
N GLU A 261 -15.85 -11.86 6.26
CA GLU A 261 -16.53 -12.70 5.26
C GLU A 261 -15.96 -14.11 5.18
N ARG A 262 -14.68 -14.29 5.54
CA ARG A 262 -13.99 -15.58 5.60
C ARG A 262 -14.11 -16.26 6.98
N GLY A 263 -14.82 -15.67 7.93
CA GLY A 263 -14.98 -16.17 9.30
C GLY A 263 -13.71 -16.08 10.13
N LEU A 264 -12.79 -15.16 9.81
CA LEU A 264 -11.54 -14.96 10.53
C LEU A 264 -11.62 -13.75 11.46
N ASP A 265 -10.61 -13.60 12.33
CA ASP A 265 -10.39 -12.34 13.05
C ASP A 265 -10.34 -11.18 12.05
N ALA A 266 -11.10 -10.13 12.34
CA ALA A 266 -11.35 -9.04 11.39
C ALA A 266 -11.06 -7.66 11.96
N THR A 267 -10.44 -7.56 13.15
CA THR A 267 -10.17 -6.27 13.80
C THR A 267 -8.69 -6.04 13.98
N GLU A 268 -8.24 -4.82 13.69
CA GLU A 268 -6.87 -4.36 13.89
C GLU A 268 -6.84 -3.03 14.66
N ASP A 269 -5.78 -2.81 15.43
CA ASP A 269 -5.41 -1.50 15.96
C ASP A 269 -4.07 -1.09 15.32
N LEU A 270 -3.91 0.19 15.00
CA LEU A 270 -2.72 0.71 14.32
C LEU A 270 -2.07 1.84 15.13
N PHE A 271 -0.75 1.90 15.10
CA PHE A 271 0.04 2.87 15.86
C PHE A 271 0.49 4.03 14.97
N ARG A 272 0.17 5.26 15.33
CA ARG A 272 0.71 6.46 14.70
C ARG A 272 1.97 6.89 15.45
N PRO A 273 3.18 6.89 14.85
CA PRO A 273 4.39 7.36 15.53
C PRO A 273 4.45 8.90 15.66
N GLY A 274 3.77 9.61 14.77
CA GLY A 274 3.70 11.07 14.76
C GLY A 274 3.07 11.59 13.47
N THR A 275 3.24 12.88 13.25
CA THR A 275 2.55 13.64 12.21
C THR A 275 3.56 14.42 11.37
N PHE A 276 3.45 14.34 10.04
CA PHE A 276 4.25 15.14 9.11
C PHE A 276 3.43 16.31 8.60
N ARG A 277 4.02 17.50 8.54
CA ARG A 277 3.36 18.71 8.03
C ARG A 277 4.22 19.37 6.96
N VAL A 278 3.57 19.75 5.87
CA VAL A 278 4.23 20.43 4.75
C VAL A 278 3.25 21.38 4.07
N ARG A 279 3.73 22.57 3.72
CA ARG A 279 3.00 23.52 2.89
C ARG A 279 3.43 23.35 1.44
N LEU A 280 2.46 23.13 0.56
CA LEU A 280 2.65 22.96 -0.88
C LEU A 280 2.20 24.22 -1.61
N GLU A 281 3.10 24.83 -2.36
CA GLU A 281 2.74 25.81 -3.40
C GLU A 281 2.24 25.09 -4.66
N PRO A 282 1.49 25.75 -5.57
CA PRO A 282 1.09 25.12 -6.83
C PRO A 282 2.31 24.56 -7.58
N ARG A 283 2.20 23.31 -8.05
CA ARG A 283 3.25 22.47 -8.66
C ARG A 283 4.26 21.82 -7.72
N ASP A 284 4.23 22.15 -6.42
CA ASP A 284 5.10 21.51 -5.45
C ASP A 284 4.85 20.00 -5.36
N VAL A 285 5.92 19.31 -4.98
CA VAL A 285 5.96 17.88 -4.73
C VAL A 285 6.49 17.64 -3.32
N VAL A 286 5.97 16.61 -2.66
CA VAL A 286 6.52 16.06 -1.43
C VAL A 286 6.35 14.54 -1.45
N THR A 287 7.27 13.82 -0.84
CA THR A 287 7.24 12.35 -0.77
C THR A 287 7.37 11.90 0.67
N LEU A 288 6.46 11.01 1.09
CA LEU A 288 6.61 10.19 2.29
C LEU A 288 7.34 8.90 1.91
N ILE A 289 8.31 8.49 2.72
CA ILE A 289 9.17 7.35 2.48
C ILE A 289 9.00 6.39 3.65
N ALA A 290 8.56 5.16 3.37
CA ALA A 290 8.49 4.07 4.34
C ALA A 290 9.54 3.03 3.97
N THR A 291 10.51 2.77 4.84
CA THR A 291 11.63 1.88 4.52
C THR A 291 12.10 1.01 5.68
N ALA A 292 12.44 -0.24 5.40
CA ALA A 292 13.15 -1.13 6.32
C ALA A 292 14.67 -1.19 6.02
N GLU A 293 15.16 -0.33 5.13
CA GLU A 293 16.54 -0.27 4.69
C GLU A 293 17.33 0.80 5.46
N SER A 294 18.64 0.60 5.61
CA SER A 294 19.54 1.64 6.15
C SER A 294 19.73 2.79 5.15
N GLU A 295 19.76 2.45 3.87
CA GLU A 295 19.98 3.37 2.76
C GLU A 295 18.87 3.22 1.72
N PHE A 296 18.47 4.34 1.12
CA PHE A 296 17.49 4.40 0.05
C PHE A 296 17.83 5.56 -0.88
N ASP A 297 17.40 5.48 -2.13
CA ASP A 297 17.61 6.55 -3.10
C ASP A 297 16.71 7.76 -2.81
N PRO A 298 17.16 8.98 -3.12
CA PRO A 298 16.29 10.15 -3.11
C PRO A 298 15.02 9.92 -3.96
N PRO A 299 13.83 10.40 -3.53
CA PRO A 299 12.56 10.10 -4.21
C PRO A 299 12.55 10.36 -5.72
N ALA A 300 13.09 11.49 -6.18
CA ALA A 300 13.15 11.82 -7.60
C ALA A 300 13.99 10.80 -8.39
N THR A 301 15.16 10.41 -7.86
CA THR A 301 16.03 9.40 -8.47
C THR A 301 15.37 8.02 -8.47
N ALA A 302 14.71 7.64 -7.36
CA ALA A 302 13.98 6.38 -7.25
C ALA A 302 12.85 6.31 -8.29
N PHE A 303 12.09 7.40 -8.43
CA PHE A 303 11.00 7.50 -9.40
C PHE A 303 11.49 7.39 -10.84
N ASP A 304 12.54 8.13 -11.21
CA ASP A 304 13.14 8.08 -12.55
C ASP A 304 13.67 6.69 -12.90
N ARG A 305 14.33 6.02 -11.94
CA ARG A 305 14.84 4.66 -12.14
C ARG A 305 13.69 3.69 -12.38
N GLU A 306 12.65 3.79 -11.58
CA GLU A 306 11.51 2.90 -11.62
C GLU A 306 10.66 3.10 -12.90
N HIS A 307 10.57 4.34 -13.39
CA HIS A 307 10.01 4.66 -14.69
C HIS A 307 10.83 4.10 -15.86
N LYS A 308 12.17 4.29 -15.82
CA LYS A 308 13.08 3.73 -16.83
C LYS A 308 13.02 2.20 -16.88
N ARG A 309 12.92 1.56 -15.72
CA ARG A 309 12.81 0.09 -15.59
C ARG A 309 11.54 -0.43 -16.27
N ARG A 310 10.38 0.15 -15.98
CA ARG A 310 9.10 -0.20 -16.63
C ARG A 310 9.13 -0.05 -18.14
N ARG A 311 9.61 1.11 -18.62
CA ARG A 311 9.78 1.33 -20.06
C ARG A 311 10.71 0.30 -20.69
N SER A 312 11.75 -0.13 -19.99
CA SER A 312 12.64 -1.20 -20.46
C SER A 312 11.92 -2.55 -20.57
N LEU A 313 11.05 -2.89 -19.62
CA LEU A 313 10.22 -4.11 -19.69
C LEU A 313 9.28 -4.07 -20.90
N LEU A 314 8.67 -2.92 -21.15
CA LEU A 314 7.75 -2.73 -22.28
C LEU A 314 8.44 -2.81 -23.64
N ARG A 315 9.77 -2.61 -23.74
CA ARG A 315 10.51 -2.80 -25.01
C ARG A 315 10.48 -4.23 -25.52
N ALA A 316 10.24 -5.21 -24.66
CA ALA A 316 10.10 -6.61 -25.06
C ALA A 316 8.72 -6.90 -25.71
N THR A 317 7.75 -5.97 -25.60
CA THR A 317 6.45 -6.15 -26.24
C THR A 317 6.55 -5.91 -27.74
N PRO A 318 5.87 -6.73 -28.58
CA PRO A 318 5.85 -6.53 -30.02
C PRO A 318 5.35 -5.13 -30.40
N SER A 319 5.89 -4.56 -31.49
CA SER A 319 5.37 -3.30 -32.03
C SER A 319 3.89 -3.45 -32.40
N GLY A 320 3.06 -2.49 -31.98
CA GLY A 320 1.61 -2.54 -32.17
C GLY A 320 0.87 -3.49 -31.22
N ALA A 321 1.53 -4.05 -30.21
CA ALA A 321 0.86 -4.86 -29.19
C ALA A 321 -0.28 -4.06 -28.52
N PRO A 322 -1.47 -4.67 -28.36
CA PRO A 322 -2.58 -4.05 -27.64
C PRO A 322 -2.18 -3.66 -26.21
N ASP A 323 -2.80 -2.62 -25.65
CA ASP A 323 -2.43 -2.12 -24.31
C ASP A 323 -2.66 -3.13 -23.19
N TRP A 324 -3.54 -4.11 -23.37
CA TRP A 324 -3.69 -5.21 -22.41
C TRP A 324 -2.46 -6.14 -22.38
N ILE A 325 -1.74 -6.33 -23.50
CA ILE A 325 -0.46 -7.07 -23.52
C ILE A 325 0.60 -6.32 -22.72
N LYS A 326 0.72 -4.99 -22.92
CA LYS A 326 1.66 -4.15 -22.17
C LYS A 326 1.41 -4.25 -20.66
N ARG A 327 0.14 -4.21 -20.25
CA ARG A 327 -0.28 -4.40 -18.86
C ARG A 327 0.08 -5.78 -18.33
N LEU A 328 -0.16 -6.85 -19.10
CA LEU A 328 0.25 -8.21 -18.71
C LEU A 328 1.77 -8.35 -18.60
N THR A 329 2.55 -7.69 -19.44
CA THR A 329 4.03 -7.68 -19.35
C THR A 329 4.50 -7.02 -18.05
N LEU A 330 3.89 -5.90 -17.65
CA LEU A 330 4.20 -5.24 -16.38
C LEU A 330 3.70 -6.05 -15.17
N ALA A 331 2.53 -6.69 -15.28
CA ALA A 331 2.02 -7.57 -14.23
C ALA A 331 2.90 -8.82 -14.05
N ALA A 332 3.41 -9.40 -15.14
CA ALA A 332 4.31 -10.55 -15.10
C ALA A 332 5.59 -10.26 -14.29
N ASP A 333 6.12 -9.05 -14.41
CA ASP A 333 7.30 -8.61 -13.65
C ASP A 333 7.09 -8.66 -12.14
N GLN A 334 5.87 -8.39 -11.66
CA GLN A 334 5.57 -8.34 -10.22
C GLN A 334 5.79 -9.68 -9.49
N PHE A 335 5.71 -10.80 -10.22
CA PHE A 335 5.81 -12.15 -9.67
C PHE A 335 7.23 -12.71 -9.67
N ILE A 336 8.14 -12.17 -10.47
CA ILE A 336 9.55 -12.60 -10.51
C ILE A 336 10.30 -11.91 -9.37
N VAL A 337 10.84 -12.71 -8.44
CA VAL A 337 11.47 -12.20 -7.21
C VAL A 337 12.83 -12.82 -6.95
N ARG A 338 13.69 -12.08 -6.26
CA ARG A 338 15.01 -12.55 -5.82
C ARG A 338 14.86 -13.38 -4.54
N ARG A 339 15.63 -14.46 -4.46
CA ARG A 339 15.65 -15.40 -3.33
C ARG A 339 16.97 -15.30 -2.58
N SER A 340 16.87 -15.20 -1.26
CA SER A 340 18.02 -15.25 -0.36
C SER A 340 18.43 -16.70 -0.10
N ALA A 341 19.73 -16.97 -0.12
CA ALA A 341 20.30 -18.19 0.40
C ALA A 341 20.25 -18.21 1.94
N PRO A 342 20.43 -19.39 2.58
CA PRO A 342 20.78 -19.46 3.99
C PRO A 342 22.01 -18.56 4.25
N GLY A 343 21.86 -17.55 5.13
CA GLY A 343 22.89 -16.52 5.36
C GLY A 343 22.57 -15.13 4.81
N GLY A 344 21.48 -14.96 4.05
CA GLY A 344 20.92 -13.64 3.70
C GLY A 344 21.42 -13.04 2.37
N GLU A 345 22.37 -13.68 1.69
CA GLU A 345 22.80 -13.24 0.35
C GLU A 345 21.77 -13.62 -0.71
N LEU A 346 21.42 -12.67 -1.59
CA LEU A 346 20.56 -12.93 -2.75
C LEU A 346 21.31 -13.79 -3.77
N ARG A 347 20.93 -15.06 -3.90
CA ARG A 347 21.61 -16.05 -4.77
C ARG A 347 20.67 -16.80 -5.73
N GLY A 348 19.39 -16.45 -5.77
CA GLY A 348 18.44 -17.09 -6.68
C GLY A 348 17.35 -16.15 -7.19
N THR A 349 16.59 -16.65 -8.14
CA THR A 349 15.37 -16.03 -8.67
C THR A 349 14.26 -17.06 -8.59
N THR A 350 13.07 -16.65 -8.17
CA THR A 350 11.90 -17.53 -8.04
C THR A 350 10.64 -16.76 -8.43
N VAL A 351 9.49 -17.44 -8.38
CA VAL A 351 8.17 -16.88 -8.72
C VAL A 351 7.26 -16.94 -7.51
N ILE A 352 6.70 -15.81 -7.10
CA ILE A 352 5.58 -15.81 -6.15
C ILE A 352 4.33 -16.36 -6.84
N ALA A 353 3.71 -17.38 -6.26
CA ALA A 353 2.55 -18.03 -6.87
C ALA A 353 1.29 -17.13 -6.87
N GLY A 354 1.19 -16.19 -5.94
CA GLY A 354 0.11 -15.22 -5.90
C GLY A 354 0.17 -14.33 -4.67
N TYR A 355 0.13 -13.01 -4.88
CA TYR A 355 -0.02 -12.06 -3.78
C TYR A 355 -1.49 -11.99 -3.32
N PRO A 356 -1.74 -11.69 -2.03
CA PRO A 356 -0.74 -11.58 -0.97
C PRO A 356 -0.37 -12.94 -0.35
N TRP A 357 -1.18 -13.99 -0.54
CA TRP A 357 -1.19 -15.18 0.31
C TRP A 357 0.01 -16.11 0.15
N PHE A 358 0.51 -16.29 -1.07
CA PHE A 358 1.40 -17.40 -1.37
C PHE A 358 2.89 -17.02 -1.35
N SER A 359 3.72 -18.03 -1.10
CA SER A 359 5.17 -18.02 -1.33
C SER A 359 5.48 -18.50 -2.76
N ASP A 360 6.70 -18.94 -3.01
CA ASP A 360 7.05 -19.70 -4.20
C ASP A 360 6.59 -21.17 -4.11
N TRP A 361 6.04 -21.68 -5.22
CA TRP A 361 5.49 -23.03 -5.35
C TRP A 361 5.98 -23.64 -6.66
N GLY A 362 6.50 -24.87 -6.61
CA GLY A 362 7.18 -25.51 -7.74
C GLY A 362 6.27 -25.70 -8.96
N ARG A 363 5.07 -26.26 -8.76
CA ARG A 363 4.11 -26.49 -9.85
C ARG A 363 3.73 -25.18 -10.55
N ASP A 364 3.27 -24.20 -9.77
CA ASP A 364 2.79 -22.90 -10.26
C ASP A 364 3.91 -22.16 -11.01
N THR A 365 5.13 -22.22 -10.49
CA THR A 365 6.32 -21.65 -11.15
C THR A 365 6.53 -22.27 -12.53
N MET A 366 6.54 -23.61 -12.63
CA MET A 366 6.82 -24.28 -13.90
C MET A 366 5.72 -24.06 -14.95
N ILE A 367 4.47 -23.92 -14.52
CA ILE A 367 3.35 -23.59 -15.41
C ILE A 367 3.46 -22.14 -15.91
N ALA A 368 3.76 -21.19 -15.01
CA ALA A 368 3.75 -19.76 -15.34
C ALA A 368 5.04 -19.28 -16.05
N LEU A 369 6.16 -20.01 -15.89
CA LEU A 369 7.49 -19.62 -16.39
C LEU A 369 7.51 -19.16 -17.86
N PRO A 370 6.86 -19.84 -18.83
CA PRO A 370 6.89 -19.41 -20.22
C PRO A 370 6.24 -18.04 -20.42
N GLY A 371 5.12 -17.76 -19.74
CA GLY A 371 4.43 -16.48 -19.83
C GLY A 371 5.14 -15.36 -19.08
N LEU A 372 5.66 -15.66 -17.88
CA LEU A 372 6.31 -14.65 -17.04
C LEU A 372 7.69 -14.23 -17.54
N ALA A 373 8.43 -15.15 -18.18
CA ALA A 373 9.82 -14.90 -18.54
C ALA A 373 10.09 -15.04 -20.05
N LEU A 374 9.65 -16.12 -20.71
CA LEU A 374 10.01 -16.35 -22.12
C LEU A 374 9.27 -15.42 -23.08
N ALA A 375 7.94 -15.29 -22.91
CA ALA A 375 7.09 -14.41 -23.72
C ALA A 375 7.44 -12.92 -23.56
N THR A 376 8.09 -12.55 -22.44
CA THR A 376 8.55 -11.19 -22.15
C THR A 376 10.05 -11.00 -22.41
N GLY A 377 10.73 -11.95 -23.07
CA GLY A 377 12.15 -11.84 -23.44
C GLY A 377 13.15 -11.95 -22.28
N ARG A 378 12.72 -12.36 -21.08
CA ARG A 378 13.52 -12.48 -19.86
C ARG A 378 14.15 -13.88 -19.72
N THR A 379 14.87 -14.34 -20.75
CA THR A 379 15.46 -15.69 -20.78
C THR A 379 16.48 -15.93 -19.67
N GLN A 380 17.18 -14.89 -19.22
CA GLN A 380 18.10 -14.96 -18.09
C GLN A 380 17.37 -15.25 -16.77
N ASP A 381 16.22 -14.62 -16.53
CA ASP A 381 15.39 -14.91 -15.37
C ASP A 381 14.83 -16.33 -15.44
N ALA A 382 14.39 -16.79 -16.62
CA ALA A 382 13.94 -18.16 -16.81
C ALA A 382 15.03 -19.19 -16.42
N ALA A 383 16.26 -18.97 -16.89
CA ALA A 383 17.39 -19.83 -16.54
C ALA A 383 17.72 -19.77 -15.04
N ALA A 384 17.66 -18.59 -14.41
CA ALA A 384 17.90 -18.44 -12.98
C ALA A 384 16.83 -19.15 -12.13
N ILE A 385 15.56 -19.07 -12.53
CA ILE A 385 14.45 -19.77 -11.88
C ILE A 385 14.67 -21.28 -11.98
N LEU A 386 14.93 -21.81 -13.17
CA LEU A 386 15.17 -23.24 -13.36
C LEU A 386 16.36 -23.75 -12.53
N ARG A 387 17.47 -22.98 -12.46
CA ARG A 387 18.62 -23.33 -11.60
C ARG A 387 18.26 -23.32 -10.12
N THR A 388 17.44 -22.36 -9.68
CA THR A 388 16.98 -22.27 -8.29
C THR A 388 16.18 -23.52 -7.91
N PHE A 389 15.25 -23.95 -8.74
CA PHE A 389 14.46 -25.16 -8.47
C PHE A 389 15.25 -26.46 -8.68
N ALA A 390 16.19 -26.50 -9.62
CA ALA A 390 17.06 -27.67 -9.85
C ALA A 390 17.88 -28.04 -8.62
N ALA A 391 18.30 -27.06 -7.81
CA ALA A 391 19.01 -27.28 -6.55
C ALA A 391 18.19 -28.04 -5.48
N HIS A 392 16.87 -28.15 -5.69
CA HIS A 392 15.95 -28.84 -4.79
C HIS A 392 15.44 -30.18 -5.33
N VAL A 393 15.95 -30.66 -6.48
CA VAL A 393 15.55 -31.96 -7.03
C VAL A 393 15.93 -33.07 -6.04
N SER A 394 14.96 -33.92 -5.73
CA SER A 394 15.14 -35.10 -4.90
C SER A 394 14.43 -36.27 -5.54
N GLU A 395 15.07 -37.44 -5.57
CA GLU A 395 14.49 -38.68 -6.13
C GLU A 395 13.97 -38.51 -7.57
N GLY A 396 14.63 -37.67 -8.38
CA GLY A 396 14.24 -37.38 -9.77
C GLY A 396 13.01 -36.48 -9.92
N MET A 397 12.51 -35.88 -8.84
CA MET A 397 11.33 -35.03 -8.84
C MET A 397 11.65 -33.64 -8.28
N LEU A 398 10.90 -32.64 -8.75
CA LEU A 398 10.89 -31.30 -8.17
C LEU A 398 9.88 -31.23 -7.01
N PRO A 399 10.25 -30.67 -5.85
CA PRO A 399 9.31 -30.48 -4.76
C PRO A 399 8.29 -29.40 -5.11
N ASN A 400 7.09 -29.52 -4.54
CA ASN A 400 6.04 -28.54 -4.74
C ASN A 400 6.16 -27.33 -3.79
N ARG A 401 6.77 -27.50 -2.61
CA ARG A 401 7.05 -26.44 -1.63
C ARG A 401 8.47 -26.58 -1.09
#